data_AF-A0A3D9LKJ4-F1
#
_entry.id   AF-A0A3D9LKJ4-F1
#
_cell.length_a   1.000
_cell.length_b   1.000
_cell.length_c   1.000
_cell.angle_alpha   90.00
_cell.angle_beta   90.00
_cell.angle_gamma   90.00
#
_symmetry.space_group_name_H-M   'P 1'
#
loop_
_entity.id
_entity.type
_entity.pdbx_description
1 polymer ?
#
loop_
_entity_poly.entity_id
_entity_poly.type
_entity_poly.pdbx_seq_one_letter_code
_entity_poly.pdbx_strand_id
1 'polypeptide(L)'
;MAEDTNGQVENILAELGKKIDQLIYETKDASAEVRDDVEEKIRELKKKKEKLEDDFHHYKDRNEDKWGETKTHLSAALREMKKAVDALFRSKEA
;
A
#
# COMPACT_ATOMS: atom_id res chain seq x y z
N MET A 1 16.86 -16.52 7.73
CA MET A 1 16.32 -15.27 8.33
C MET A 1 15.80 -14.26 7.30
N ALA A 2 16.20 -14.32 6.02
CA ALA A 2 15.64 -13.44 4.97
C ALA A 2 14.21 -13.83 4.52
N GLU A 3 13.89 -15.13 4.53
CA GLU A 3 12.57 -15.65 4.12
C GLU A 3 11.40 -15.11 4.97
N ASP A 4 11.56 -15.01 6.30
CA ASP A 4 10.55 -14.43 7.20
C ASP A 4 10.18 -12.99 6.84
N THR A 5 11.16 -12.20 6.38
CA THR A 5 10.94 -10.79 6.09
C THR A 5 10.22 -10.59 4.75
N ASN A 6 10.59 -11.37 3.74
CA ASN A 6 9.99 -11.26 2.41
C ASN A 6 8.50 -11.59 2.50
N GLY A 7 8.15 -12.67 3.22
CA GLY A 7 6.76 -13.03 3.48
C GLY A 7 5.99 -11.94 4.24
N GLN A 8 6.63 -11.24 5.19
CA GLN A 8 6.00 -10.13 5.90
C GLN A 8 5.67 -8.95 4.97
N VAL A 9 6.60 -8.57 4.09
CA VAL A 9 6.39 -7.48 3.14
C VAL A 9 5.31 -7.85 2.12
N GLU A 10 5.36 -9.07 1.57
CA GLU A 10 4.35 -9.59 0.64
C GLU A 10 2.95 -9.58 1.29
N ASN A 11 2.86 -9.99 2.55
CA ASN A 11 1.60 -9.97 3.28
C ASN A 11 1.07 -8.54 3.47
N ILE A 12 1.91 -7.58 3.85
CA ILE A 12 1.49 -6.18 4.01
C ILE A 12 1.04 -5.59 2.67
N LEU A 13 1.77 -5.83 1.58
CA LEU A 13 1.38 -5.40 0.23
C LEU A 13 0.03 -5.98 -0.20
N ALA A 14 -0.20 -7.27 0.07
CA ALA A 14 -1.48 -7.93 -0.20
C ALA A 14 -2.62 -7.34 0.65
N GLU A 15 -2.40 -7.09 1.95
CA GLU A 15 -3.36 -6.44 2.82
C GLU A 15 -3.70 -5.02 2.34
N LEU A 16 -2.69 -4.23 1.94
CA LEU A 16 -2.89 -2.90 1.38
C LEU A 16 -3.71 -2.95 0.09
N GLY A 17 -3.45 -3.92 -0.78
CA GLY A 17 -4.25 -4.16 -1.98
C GLY A 17 -5.72 -4.38 -1.66
N LYS A 18 -6.02 -5.32 -0.76
CA LYS A 18 -7.39 -5.61 -0.31
C LYS A 18 -8.08 -4.38 0.27
N LYS A 19 -7.37 -3.62 1.13
CA LYS A 19 -7.92 -2.39 1.71
C LYS A 19 -8.20 -1.31 0.65
N ILE A 20 -7.33 -1.15 -0.34
CA ILE A 20 -7.54 -0.20 -1.45
C ILE A 20 -8.73 -0.63 -2.32
N ASP A 21 -8.85 -1.92 -2.64
CA ASP A 21 -9.99 -2.43 -3.40
C ASP A 21 -11.30 -2.28 -2.63
N GLN A 22 -11.26 -2.47 -1.32
CA GLN A 22 -12.38 -2.17 -0.44
C GLN A 22 -12.73 -0.67 -0.47
N LEU A 23 -11.75 0.24 -0.35
CA LEU A 23 -11.99 1.69 -0.50
C LEU A 23 -12.63 2.02 -1.86
N ILE A 24 -12.19 1.39 -2.95
CA ILE A 24 -12.78 1.59 -4.28
C ILE A 24 -14.23 1.17 -4.30
N TYR A 25 -14.54 -0.01 -3.78
CA TYR A 25 -15.92 -0.51 -3.71
C TYR A 25 -16.79 0.45 -2.91
N GLU A 26 -16.31 0.83 -1.72
CA GLU A 26 -16.99 1.67 -0.77
C GLU A 26 -17.19 3.12 -1.20
N THR A 27 -16.34 3.61 -2.10
CA THR A 27 -16.40 4.98 -2.66
C THR A 27 -17.44 5.08 -3.78
N LYS A 28 -17.81 3.95 -4.41
CA LYS A 28 -18.87 3.94 -5.45
C LYS A 28 -20.24 4.33 -4.89
N ASP A 29 -20.51 4.00 -3.63
CA ASP A 29 -21.75 4.32 -2.92
C ASP A 29 -21.70 5.66 -2.18
N ALA A 30 -20.58 6.40 -2.24
CA ALA A 30 -20.44 7.70 -1.59
C ALA A 30 -21.07 8.84 -2.41
N SER A 31 -21.41 9.94 -1.74
CA SER A 31 -21.85 11.19 -2.37
C SER A 31 -20.82 11.71 -3.37
N ALA A 32 -21.25 12.37 -4.46
CA ALA A 32 -20.37 12.80 -5.55
C ALA A 32 -19.14 13.61 -5.10
N GLU A 33 -19.31 14.55 -4.17
CA GLU A 33 -18.22 15.36 -3.61
C GLU A 33 -17.18 14.52 -2.86
N VAL A 34 -17.63 13.60 -2.00
CA VAL A 34 -16.76 12.67 -1.26
C VAL A 34 -16.08 11.71 -2.23
N ARG A 35 -16.80 11.29 -3.26
CA ARG A 35 -16.33 10.34 -4.25
C ARG A 35 -15.13 10.89 -5.02
N ASP A 36 -15.18 12.12 -5.53
CA ASP A 36 -14.06 12.70 -6.28
C ASP A 36 -12.77 12.82 -5.43
N ASP A 37 -12.91 13.32 -4.20
CA ASP A 37 -11.79 13.52 -3.27
C ASP A 37 -11.16 12.19 -2.83
N VAL A 38 -11.99 11.18 -2.56
CA VAL A 38 -11.55 9.85 -2.16
C VAL A 38 -11.01 9.06 -3.36
N GLU A 39 -11.60 9.18 -4.55
CA GLU A 39 -11.10 8.54 -5.78
C GLU A 39 -9.68 9.01 -6.13
N GLU A 40 -9.38 10.31 -5.98
CA GLU A 40 -8.02 10.82 -6.20
C GLU A 40 -7.02 10.17 -5.24
N LYS A 41 -7.33 10.17 -3.94
CA LYS A 41 -6.47 9.56 -2.91
C LYS A 41 -6.30 8.06 -3.11
N ILE A 42 -7.35 7.35 -3.53
CA ILE A 42 -7.28 5.93 -3.91
C ILE A 42 -6.35 5.71 -5.10
N ARG A 43 -6.40 6.55 -6.13
CA ARG A 43 -5.50 6.44 -7.30
C ARG A 43 -4.04 6.65 -6.89
N GLU A 44 -3.76 7.61 -6.02
CA GLU A 44 -2.43 7.81 -5.46
C GLU A 44 -1.94 6.59 -4.68
N LEU A 45 -2.81 6.01 -3.85
CA LEU A 45 -2.51 4.79 -3.11
C LEU A 45 -2.23 3.63 -4.05
N LYS A 46 -3.01 3.42 -5.11
CA LYS A 46 -2.73 2.38 -6.12
C LYS A 46 -1.35 2.54 -6.73
N LYS A 47 -1.01 3.74 -7.21
CA LYS A 47 0.31 4.02 -7.79
C LYS A 47 1.45 3.77 -6.81
N LYS A 48 1.28 4.17 -5.55
CA LYS A 48 2.27 3.90 -4.49
C LYS A 48 2.41 2.39 -4.23
N LYS A 49 1.30 1.64 -4.24
CA LYS A 49 1.32 0.17 -4.08
C LYS A 49 2.15 -0.48 -5.19
N GLU A 50 1.80 -0.17 -6.43
CA GLU A 50 2.44 -0.75 -7.62
C GLU A 50 3.94 -0.45 -7.63
N LYS A 51 4.33 0.77 -7.26
CA LYS A 51 5.74 1.12 -7.13
C LYS A 51 6.44 0.29 -6.05
N LEU A 52 5.81 0.11 -4.89
CA LEU A 52 6.39 -0.69 -3.80
C LEU A 52 6.46 -2.18 -4.14
N GLU A 53 5.50 -2.71 -4.91
CA GLU A 53 5.52 -4.07 -5.45
C GLU A 53 6.65 -4.26 -6.48
N ASP A 54 6.82 -3.30 -7.39
CA ASP A 54 7.90 -3.31 -8.38
C ASP A 54 9.28 -3.23 -7.72
N ASP A 55 9.46 -2.29 -6.79
CA ASP A 55 10.65 -2.19 -5.96
C ASP A 55 10.89 -3.54 -5.26
N PHE A 56 9.90 -4.05 -4.52
CA PHE A 56 9.99 -5.33 -3.82
C PHE A 56 10.46 -6.48 -4.73
N HIS A 57 9.84 -6.66 -5.89
CA HIS A 57 10.20 -7.69 -6.86
C HIS A 57 11.61 -7.49 -7.42
N HIS A 58 11.97 -6.26 -7.78
CA HIS A 58 13.29 -5.94 -8.34
C HIS A 58 14.41 -6.27 -7.36
N TYR A 59 14.24 -5.92 -6.08
CA TYR A 59 15.24 -6.19 -5.06
C TYR A 59 15.28 -7.66 -4.63
N LYS A 60 14.13 -8.34 -4.58
CA LYS A 60 14.03 -9.79 -4.33
C LYS A 60 14.77 -10.60 -5.40
N ASP A 61 14.72 -10.16 -6.65
CA ASP A 61 15.29 -10.89 -7.80
C ASP A 61 16.78 -10.55 -8.05
N ARG A 62 17.21 -9.30 -7.81
CA ARG A 62 18.53 -8.81 -8.28
C ARG A 62 19.60 -8.57 -7.23
N ASN A 63 19.27 -8.40 -5.95
CA ASN A 63 20.27 -7.98 -4.95
C ASN A 63 19.92 -8.44 -3.53
N GLU A 64 20.27 -9.69 -3.19
CA GLU A 64 20.23 -10.15 -1.79
C GLU A 64 21.12 -9.27 -0.87
N ASP A 65 22.26 -8.78 -1.38
CA ASP A 65 23.23 -7.98 -0.62
C ASP A 65 22.70 -6.58 -0.20
N LYS A 66 21.84 -5.95 -1.02
CA LYS A 66 21.26 -4.62 -0.74
C LYS A 66 19.84 -4.69 -0.15
N TRP A 67 19.34 -5.90 0.08
CA TRP A 67 18.01 -6.13 0.61
C TRP A 67 17.81 -5.48 1.98
N GLY A 68 18.84 -5.47 2.83
CA GLY A 68 18.76 -4.92 4.19
C GLY A 68 18.44 -3.41 4.25
N GLU A 69 19.10 -2.58 3.45
CA GLU A 69 18.83 -1.13 3.40
C GLU A 69 17.48 -0.85 2.74
N THR A 70 17.23 -1.50 1.61
CA THR A 70 15.98 -1.38 0.85
C THR A 70 14.78 -1.77 1.71
N LYS A 71 14.87 -2.86 2.49
CA LYS A 71 13.84 -3.29 3.43
C LYS A 71 13.43 -2.15 4.36
N THR A 72 14.37 -1.36 4.85
CA THR A 72 14.07 -0.27 5.78
C THR A 72 13.24 0.81 5.10
N HIS A 73 13.64 1.21 3.89
CA HIS A 73 12.88 2.19 3.09
C HIS A 73 11.51 1.67 2.69
N LEU A 74 11.43 0.43 2.22
CA LEU A 74 10.19 -0.23 1.82
C LEU A 74 9.24 -0.37 3.01
N SER A 75 9.74 -0.83 4.16
CA SER A 75 8.95 -0.97 5.39
C SER A 75 8.47 0.38 5.95
N ALA A 76 9.22 1.46 5.75
CA ALA A 76 8.80 2.80 6.10
C ALA A 76 7.67 3.27 5.17
N ALA A 77 7.85 3.12 3.85
CA ALA A 77 6.85 3.49 2.86
C ALA A 77 5.55 2.69 3.01
N LEU A 78 5.63 1.39 3.30
CA LEU A 78 4.47 0.54 3.59
C LEU A 78 3.73 1.01 4.85
N ARG A 79 4.44 1.42 5.89
CA ARG A 79 3.82 1.98 7.11
C ARG A 79 3.12 3.30 6.83
N GLU A 80 3.73 4.18 6.06
CA GLU A 80 3.11 5.45 5.64
C GLU A 80 1.86 5.20 4.81
N MET A 81 1.94 4.27 3.87
CA MET A 81 0.83 3.88 3.02
C MET A 81 -0.31 3.27 3.83
N LYS A 82 -0.01 2.39 4.79
CA LYS A 82 -1.02 1.82 5.70
C LYS A 82 -1.72 2.91 6.49
N LYS A 83 -0.98 3.90 7.01
CA LYS A 83 -1.58 5.06 7.70
C LYS A 83 -2.50 5.87 6.79
N ALA A 84 -2.08 6.12 5.55
CA ALA A 84 -2.90 6.86 4.58
C ALA A 84 -4.20 6.12 4.24
N VAL A 85 -4.12 4.80 4.01
CA VAL A 85 -5.29 3.94 3.82
C VAL A 85 -6.20 3.98 5.05
N ASP A 86 -5.67 3.74 6.26
CA ASP A 86 -6.46 3.77 7.49
C ASP A 86 -7.07 5.15 7.77
N ALA A 87 -6.39 6.24 7.41
CA ALA A 87 -6.94 7.60 7.51
C ALA A 87 -8.15 7.79 6.59
N LEU A 88 -8.09 7.30 5.35
CA LEU A 88 -9.24 7.33 4.43
C LEU A 88 -10.43 6.55 4.96
N PHE A 89 -10.20 5.36 5.52
CA PHE A 89 -11.25 4.57 6.16
C PHE A 89 -11.92 5.34 7.30
N ARG A 90 -11.12 5.93 8.19
CA ARG A 90 -11.65 6.72 9.32
C ARG A 90 -12.40 7.97 8.87
N SER A 91 -11.93 8.63 7.81
CA SER A 91 -12.63 9.78 7.22
C SER A 91 -13.98 9.40 6.59
N LYS A 92 -14.24 8.12 6.33
CA LYS A 92 -15.53 7.62 5.86
C LYS A 92 -16.51 7.32 7.01
N GLU A 93 -16.00 6.95 8.20
CA GLU A 93 -16.81 6.60 9.37
C GLU A 93 -17.23 7.80 10.23
N ALA A 94 -16.64 8.99 10.01
CA ALA A 94 -16.89 10.23 10.75
C ALA A 94 -17.89 11.14 10.02
#